data_AF-A0A314ULW7-F1
#
_entry.id   AF-A0A314ULW7-F1
#
_cell.length_a   1.000
_cell.length_b   1.000
_cell.length_c   1.000
_cell.angle_alpha   90.00
_cell.angle_beta   90.00
_cell.angle_gamma   90.00
#
_symmetry.space_group_name_H-M   'P 1'
#
loop_
_entity.id
_entity.type
_entity.pdbx_description
1 polymer ?
#
loop_
_entity_poly.entity_id
_entity_poly.type
_entity_poly.pdbx_seq_one_letter_code
_entity_poly.pdbx_strand_id
1 'polypeptide(L)'
;MASLVTSLHSRSLSFSPSTLRFSPKPCRFKAQIAVTDAEKAGVAVVWLKHDLRIDDHPALLAASNHNAVVPLYIFDHRIISRFPEKMIEMLVLALQDLRSSLRDKGSNLMIRLGSAESAIQELVKEVQLVTTVYAEEEVEYGLRQMTGSVKGTLEAMPSAPNFVLWRTPFYDVKSLKDIPDSYNDFTKLQLPITLPLPLATLTGGEMELDWGAIPTFDDLKEFVKANPCKVEESWASTKEMLTETILMKEILKPGGRNIINSSFRHVQVQSKRHENSVFVTKKGHSVGGGTSNVLKALAAYLRYLEGTERDHYWKEVHERMPYAESRDGASFTTLFGPALSLGILSRRRVHFEALKYEKERDSGFLSSFGYSSATVATTVDSVCSMEWYSLVALKSQINDDRRYHIRIWRWKGYLIQVFCSKLIFCSFKDFPWLVI
;
A
#
# COMPACT_ATOMS: atom_id res chain seq x y z
N MET A 1 -21.72 35.86 -56.06
CA MET A 1 -22.41 34.87 -56.92
C MET A 1 -22.01 33.49 -56.39
N ALA A 2 -22.94 32.67 -55.89
CA ALA A 2 -23.76 31.72 -56.67
C ALA A 2 -22.87 30.75 -57.49
N SER A 3 -23.04 29.42 -57.44
CA SER A 3 -24.24 28.64 -57.09
C SER A 3 -23.93 27.18 -56.65
N LEU A 4 -24.90 26.57 -55.95
CA LEU A 4 -25.06 25.10 -55.87
C LEU A 4 -25.41 24.50 -57.24
N VAL A 5 -25.33 23.16 -57.41
CA VAL A 5 -26.42 22.28 -57.95
C VAL A 5 -25.98 20.79 -58.09
N THR A 6 -26.63 19.95 -57.27
CA THR A 6 -27.04 18.52 -57.40
C THR A 6 -26.30 17.46 -58.26
N SER A 7 -25.83 16.40 -57.59
CA SER A 7 -26.34 15.00 -57.60
C SER A 7 -26.90 14.35 -58.90
N LEU A 8 -26.45 13.12 -59.21
CA LEU A 8 -27.30 11.89 -59.28
C LEU A 8 -26.51 10.56 -59.37
N HIS A 9 -26.99 9.58 -58.57
CA HIS A 9 -26.98 8.10 -58.61
C HIS A 9 -26.60 7.37 -59.93
N SER A 10 -26.09 6.11 -59.97
CA SER A 10 -26.41 4.84 -59.25
C SER A 10 -25.22 3.83 -59.37
N ARG A 11 -24.86 2.93 -58.43
CA ARG A 11 -25.47 1.72 -57.80
C ARG A 11 -25.56 0.41 -58.65
N SER A 12 -24.61 -0.53 -58.42
CA SER A 12 -24.80 -1.99 -58.19
C SER A 12 -23.44 -2.63 -57.80
N LEU A 13 -23.26 -3.25 -56.62
CA LEU A 13 -23.57 -4.65 -56.23
C LEU A 13 -22.82 -5.68 -57.10
N SER A 14 -22.05 -6.67 -56.60
CA SER A 14 -21.84 -7.27 -55.26
C SER A 14 -20.44 -7.95 -55.23
N PHE A 15 -19.95 -8.77 -54.28
CA PHE A 15 -20.45 -9.46 -53.07
C PHE A 15 -19.28 -9.63 -52.05
N SER A 16 -19.54 -10.23 -50.88
CA SER A 16 -18.56 -10.56 -49.81
C SER A 16 -18.02 -12.01 -49.91
N PRO A 17 -16.96 -12.39 -49.16
CA PRO A 17 -17.19 -12.91 -47.80
C PRO A 17 -16.21 -12.40 -46.73
N SER A 18 -16.51 -12.77 -45.47
CA SER A 18 -16.00 -12.16 -44.24
C SER A 18 -14.78 -12.84 -43.62
N THR A 19 -13.81 -12.06 -43.15
CA THR A 19 -12.89 -12.42 -42.06
C THR A 19 -12.74 -11.28 -41.05
N LEU A 20 -12.67 -11.66 -39.77
CA LEU A 20 -12.84 -10.75 -38.62
C LEU A 20 -11.63 -9.83 -38.41
N ARG A 21 -11.80 -8.53 -38.66
CA ARG A 21 -10.87 -7.51 -38.13
C ARG A 21 -11.23 -7.20 -36.67
N PHE A 22 -10.40 -7.64 -35.74
CA PHE A 22 -10.44 -7.18 -34.35
C PHE A 22 -10.17 -5.67 -34.31
N SER A 23 -11.26 -4.90 -34.32
CA SER A 23 -11.24 -3.46 -34.14
C SER A 23 -11.49 -3.21 -32.65
N PRO A 24 -10.51 -2.74 -31.86
CA PRO A 24 -10.78 -2.37 -30.47
C PRO A 24 -11.76 -1.21 -30.48
N LYS A 25 -13.02 -1.47 -30.12
CA LYS A 25 -14.01 -0.41 -29.90
C LYS A 25 -13.54 0.41 -28.71
N PRO A 26 -13.21 1.70 -28.85
CA PRO A 26 -12.98 2.53 -27.69
C PRO A 26 -14.31 2.72 -26.98
N CYS A 27 -14.42 2.23 -25.74
CA CYS A 27 -15.49 2.64 -24.84
C CYS A 27 -15.32 4.13 -24.54
N ARG A 28 -15.97 4.98 -25.37
CA ARG A 28 -16.04 6.42 -25.17
C ARG A 28 -16.86 6.74 -23.93
N PHE A 29 -16.21 6.75 -22.77
CA PHE A 29 -16.58 7.73 -21.75
C PHE A 29 -16.23 9.11 -22.31
N LYS A 30 -17.25 9.86 -22.71
CA LYS A 30 -17.11 11.27 -23.09
C LYS A 30 -16.91 12.10 -21.81
N ALA A 31 -15.67 12.26 -21.38
CA ALA A 31 -15.28 13.47 -20.67
C ALA A 31 -15.22 14.62 -21.70
N GLN A 32 -16.35 15.27 -21.97
CA GLN A 32 -16.37 16.52 -22.74
C GLN A 32 -16.21 17.68 -21.76
N ILE A 33 -14.97 18.12 -21.55
CA ILE A 33 -14.68 19.49 -21.10
C ILE A 33 -13.70 20.07 -22.12
N ALA A 34 -14.16 21.09 -22.86
CA ALA A 34 -13.28 21.89 -23.68
C ALA A 34 -12.63 22.90 -22.75
N VAL A 35 -11.33 22.73 -22.49
CA VAL A 35 -10.60 23.59 -21.55
C VAL A 35 -10.32 24.93 -22.21
N THR A 36 -11.07 25.95 -21.78
CA THR A 36 -10.58 27.34 -21.71
C THR A 36 -9.95 27.52 -20.32
N ASP A 37 -8.82 28.23 -20.23
CA ASP A 37 -7.90 28.29 -19.07
C ASP A 37 -8.43 28.99 -17.79
N ALA A 38 -9.64 28.65 -17.33
CA ALA A 38 -10.33 29.31 -16.21
C ALA A 38 -10.83 28.35 -15.10
N GLU A 39 -10.68 27.03 -15.25
CA GLU A 39 -11.36 26.04 -14.37
C GLU A 39 -10.49 25.37 -13.29
N LYS A 40 -9.21 25.74 -13.12
CA LYS A 40 -8.44 25.30 -11.96
C LYS A 40 -8.73 26.22 -10.76
N ALA A 41 -9.51 25.74 -9.79
CA ALA A 41 -9.92 26.53 -8.62
C ALA A 41 -9.51 25.85 -7.29
N GLY A 42 -8.52 26.44 -6.62
CA GLY A 42 -8.13 26.10 -5.25
C GLY A 42 -6.94 25.16 -5.10
N VAL A 43 -6.66 24.81 -3.84
CA VAL A 43 -5.56 23.95 -3.40
C VAL A 43 -6.11 22.58 -2.98
N ALA A 44 -5.49 21.51 -3.47
CA ALA A 44 -5.78 20.15 -3.04
C ALA A 44 -4.77 19.70 -1.98
N VAL A 45 -5.24 19.19 -0.84
CA VAL A 45 -4.42 18.47 0.13
C VAL A 45 -4.50 16.97 -0.16
N VAL A 46 -3.38 16.26 -0.16
CA VAL A 46 -3.36 14.79 -0.27
C VAL A 46 -2.76 14.23 1.02
N TRP A 47 -3.63 13.71 1.89
CA TRP A 47 -3.24 13.15 3.19
C TRP A 47 -2.81 11.68 3.06
N LEU A 48 -1.50 11.50 3.14
CA LEU A 48 -0.79 10.23 3.04
C LEU A 48 -0.69 9.54 4.40
N LYS A 49 -0.80 8.21 4.40
CA LYS A 49 -0.77 7.30 5.56
C LYS A 49 0.04 6.03 5.26
N HIS A 50 -0.50 5.14 4.42
CA HIS A 50 0.06 3.84 4.04
C HIS A 50 0.19 3.70 2.51
N ASP A 51 0.35 4.85 1.85
CA ASP A 51 0.31 5.10 0.41
C ASP A 51 1.53 5.94 -0.02
N LEU A 52 2.70 5.75 0.63
CA LEU A 52 3.91 6.56 0.49
C LEU A 52 4.65 6.41 -0.85
N ARG A 53 4.00 6.78 -1.95
CA ARG A 53 4.51 6.69 -3.33
C ARG A 53 3.97 7.83 -4.20
N ILE A 54 4.60 8.04 -5.36
CA ILE A 54 4.08 8.96 -6.40
C ILE A 54 3.42 8.24 -7.58
N ASP A 55 3.82 6.99 -7.86
CA ASP A 55 3.27 6.18 -8.96
C ASP A 55 1.99 5.43 -8.53
N ASP A 56 1.16 5.08 -9.51
CA ASP A 56 -0.11 4.37 -9.29
C ASP A 56 -0.97 4.98 -8.17
N HIS A 57 -1.01 6.32 -8.06
CA HIS A 57 -1.61 7.04 -6.93
C HIS A 57 -2.83 7.89 -7.37
N PRO A 58 -4.04 7.30 -7.44
CA PRO A 58 -5.28 7.97 -7.85
C PRO A 58 -5.52 9.36 -7.26
N ALA A 59 -5.24 9.61 -5.98
CA ALA A 59 -5.44 10.95 -5.41
C ALA A 59 -4.45 12.01 -5.89
N LEU A 60 -3.18 11.69 -6.15
CA LEU A 60 -2.24 12.65 -6.74
C LEU A 60 -2.66 12.98 -8.19
N LEU A 61 -3.15 11.98 -8.92
CA LEU A 61 -3.69 12.18 -10.27
C LEU A 61 -4.96 13.04 -10.24
N ALA A 62 -5.91 12.79 -9.33
CA ALA A 62 -7.09 13.63 -9.14
C ALA A 62 -6.73 15.06 -8.71
N ALA A 63 -5.78 15.20 -7.78
CA ALA A 63 -5.31 16.49 -7.26
C ALA A 63 -4.58 17.34 -8.31
N SER A 64 -3.93 16.75 -9.33
CA SER A 64 -3.27 17.51 -10.41
C SER A 64 -4.20 18.40 -11.25
N ASN A 65 -5.52 18.23 -11.12
CA ASN A 65 -6.53 19.12 -11.72
C ASN A 65 -6.73 20.43 -10.95
N HIS A 66 -6.17 20.58 -9.74
CA HIS A 66 -6.21 21.81 -8.94
C HIS A 66 -5.06 22.76 -9.31
N ASN A 67 -5.02 23.97 -8.73
CA ASN A 67 -3.93 24.93 -8.97
C ASN A 67 -2.62 24.46 -8.35
N ALA A 68 -2.70 24.06 -7.08
CA ALA A 68 -1.57 23.54 -6.31
C ALA A 68 -1.98 22.28 -5.55
N VAL A 69 -1.01 21.41 -5.32
CA VAL A 69 -1.16 20.18 -4.55
C VAL A 69 -0.22 20.23 -3.35
N VAL A 70 -0.75 19.97 -2.16
CA VAL A 70 0.00 19.86 -0.90
C VAL A 70 -0.09 18.42 -0.40
N PRO A 71 0.86 17.55 -0.79
CA PRO A 71 1.05 16.26 -0.14
C PRO A 71 1.40 16.46 1.34
N LEU A 72 0.65 15.79 2.22
CA LEU A 72 0.77 15.90 3.68
C LEU A 72 0.94 14.52 4.29
N TYR A 73 1.98 14.35 5.10
CA TYR A 73 2.10 13.22 6.02
C TYR A 73 2.07 13.72 7.47
N ILE A 74 1.35 12.99 8.34
CA ILE A 74 1.14 13.36 9.74
C ILE A 74 1.64 12.21 10.62
N PHE A 75 2.61 12.52 11.50
CA PHE A 75 3.04 11.61 12.54
C PHE A 75 2.00 11.58 13.66
N ASP A 76 0.94 10.80 13.44
CA ASP A 76 -0.12 10.58 14.42
C ASP A 76 0.27 9.47 15.41
N HIS A 77 0.17 9.79 16.70
CA HIS A 77 0.54 8.88 17.78
C HIS A 77 -0.21 7.53 17.73
N ARG A 78 -1.45 7.52 17.20
CA ARG A 78 -2.28 6.31 17.06
C ARG A 78 -1.78 5.37 15.97
N ILE A 79 -1.00 5.87 15.01
CA ILE A 79 -0.37 5.10 13.92
C ILE A 79 1.02 4.63 14.38
N ILE A 80 1.91 5.58 14.69
CA ILE A 80 3.33 5.28 14.91
C ILE A 80 3.60 4.41 16.15
N SER A 81 2.77 4.48 17.19
CA SER A 81 2.87 3.59 18.36
C SER A 81 2.66 2.10 18.05
N ARG A 82 2.13 1.75 16.86
CA ARG A 82 1.95 0.36 16.39
C ARG A 82 3.18 -0.18 15.65
N PHE A 83 4.10 0.70 15.23
CA PHE A 83 5.21 0.32 14.37
C PHE A 83 6.40 -0.18 15.21
N PRO A 84 7.01 -1.33 14.88
CA PRO A 84 8.29 -1.72 15.47
C PRO A 84 9.38 -0.75 15.01
N GLU A 85 10.45 -0.58 15.79
CA GLU A 85 11.54 0.39 15.53
C GLU A 85 12.05 0.34 14.08
N LYS A 86 12.29 -0.86 13.53
CA LYS A 86 12.72 -1.06 12.12
C LYS A 86 11.76 -0.51 11.06
N MET A 87 10.46 -0.46 11.37
CA MET A 87 9.44 0.12 10.49
C MET A 87 9.40 1.64 10.62
N ILE A 88 9.73 2.19 11.80
CA ILE A 88 9.92 3.64 12.00
C ILE A 88 11.18 4.12 11.25
N GLU A 89 12.30 3.38 11.34
CA GLU A 89 13.50 3.65 10.53
C GLU A 89 13.16 3.68 9.01
N MET A 90 12.49 2.64 8.52
CA MET A 90 12.07 2.56 7.11
C MET A 90 11.09 3.69 6.72
N LEU A 91 10.17 4.07 7.60
CA LEU A 91 9.23 5.17 7.39
C LEU A 91 9.95 6.51 7.20
N VAL A 92 10.90 6.85 8.07
CA VAL A 92 11.68 8.11 7.96
C VAL A 92 12.39 8.18 6.61
N LEU A 93 12.99 7.06 6.19
CA LEU A 93 13.76 6.97 4.94
C LEU A 93 12.84 6.98 3.70
N ALA A 94 11.66 6.39 3.79
CA ALA A 94 10.62 6.49 2.75
C ALA A 94 10.07 7.91 2.61
N LEU A 95 9.86 8.64 3.70
CA LEU A 95 9.42 10.04 3.67
C LEU A 95 10.49 10.98 3.09
N GLN A 96 11.78 10.68 3.31
CA GLN A 96 12.89 11.42 2.70
C GLN A 96 12.96 11.19 1.18
N ASP A 97 12.82 9.94 0.71
CA ASP A 97 12.77 9.62 -0.72
C ASP A 97 11.52 10.20 -1.39
N LEU A 98 10.36 10.11 -0.74
CA LEU A 98 9.10 10.65 -1.24
C LEU A 98 9.14 12.19 -1.33
N ARG A 99 9.67 12.87 -0.31
CA ARG A 99 9.88 14.33 -0.33
C ARG A 99 10.80 14.74 -1.47
N SER A 100 11.88 14.00 -1.71
CA SER A 100 12.83 14.27 -2.80
C SER A 100 12.16 14.04 -4.17
N SER A 101 11.47 12.90 -4.34
CA SER A 101 10.73 12.55 -5.55
C SER A 101 9.61 13.54 -5.89
N LEU A 102 8.97 14.14 -4.88
CA LEU A 102 7.98 15.21 -5.08
C LEU A 102 8.63 16.54 -5.50
N ARG A 103 9.81 16.87 -4.97
CA ARG A 103 10.60 18.06 -5.36
C ARG A 103 11.11 17.97 -6.79
N ASP A 104 11.56 16.80 -7.22
CA ASP A 104 11.94 16.51 -8.61
C ASP A 104 10.74 16.62 -9.59
N LYS A 105 9.52 16.75 -9.07
CA LYS A 105 8.28 17.00 -9.81
C LYS A 105 7.67 18.38 -9.52
N GLY A 106 8.44 19.31 -8.97
CA GLY A 106 8.00 20.68 -8.70
C GLY A 106 6.98 20.80 -7.56
N SER A 107 6.81 19.77 -6.73
CA SER A 107 5.99 19.80 -5.50
C SER A 107 6.90 19.62 -4.28
N ASN A 108 6.36 19.28 -3.12
CA ASN A 108 7.12 19.01 -1.90
C ASN A 108 6.24 18.14 -0.97
N LEU A 109 6.82 17.58 0.09
CA LEU A 109 6.07 16.81 1.09
C LEU A 109 5.99 17.62 2.38
N MET A 110 4.80 17.94 2.84
CA MET A 110 4.60 18.60 4.13
C MET A 110 4.55 17.58 5.26
N ILE A 111 5.18 17.92 6.38
CA ILE A 111 5.21 17.10 7.60
C ILE A 111 4.57 17.88 8.74
N ARG A 112 3.70 17.19 9.50
CA ARG A 112 3.13 17.66 10.77
C ARG A 112 3.22 16.53 11.81
N LEU A 113 3.23 16.88 13.10
CA LEU A 113 3.22 15.94 14.22
C LEU A 113 2.00 16.25 15.11
N GLY A 114 1.35 15.22 15.67
CA GLY A 114 0.17 15.37 16.51
C GLY A 114 -1.06 14.65 15.93
N SER A 115 -2.26 15.05 16.36
CA SER A 115 -3.53 14.51 15.87
C SER A 115 -3.80 14.91 14.42
N ALA A 116 -4.18 13.95 13.57
CA ALA A 116 -4.58 14.21 12.20
C ALA A 116 -5.70 15.27 12.06
N GLU A 117 -6.66 15.26 12.99
CA GLU A 117 -7.76 16.23 13.05
C GLU A 117 -7.24 17.66 13.21
N SER A 118 -6.35 17.89 14.17
CA SER A 118 -5.78 19.21 14.46
C SER A 118 -4.87 19.69 13.32
N ALA A 119 -3.95 18.85 12.87
CA ALA A 119 -2.97 19.22 11.84
C ALA A 119 -3.63 19.56 10.48
N ILE A 120 -4.69 18.85 10.09
CA ILE A 120 -5.44 19.16 8.87
C ILE A 120 -6.30 20.42 9.08
N GLN A 121 -6.92 20.59 10.25
CA GLN A 121 -7.71 21.80 10.57
C GLN A 121 -6.83 23.06 10.58
N GLU A 122 -5.62 22.98 11.12
CA GLU A 122 -4.62 24.05 11.11
C GLU A 122 -4.17 24.38 9.69
N LEU A 123 -3.82 23.36 8.88
CA LEU A 123 -3.46 23.57 7.47
C LEU A 123 -4.56 24.27 6.67
N VAL A 124 -5.82 23.87 6.83
CA VAL A 124 -6.93 24.51 6.11
C VAL A 124 -7.10 25.98 6.51
N LYS A 125 -6.78 26.34 7.77
CA LYS A 125 -6.73 27.74 8.24
C LYS A 125 -5.49 28.50 7.75
N GLU A 126 -4.34 27.83 7.65
CA GLU A 126 -3.06 28.36 7.17
C GLU A 126 -3.17 28.75 5.68
N VAL A 127 -3.65 27.84 4.84
CA VAL A 127 -3.71 28.00 3.38
C VAL A 127 -4.96 28.76 2.93
N GLN A 128 -6.08 28.64 3.64
CA GLN A 128 -7.42 29.24 3.37
C GLN A 128 -8.10 28.85 2.03
N LEU A 129 -7.32 28.59 0.98
CA LEU A 129 -7.76 28.23 -0.38
C LEU A 129 -7.89 26.71 -0.60
N VAL A 130 -7.90 25.90 0.47
CA VAL A 130 -8.08 24.45 0.36
C VAL A 130 -9.52 24.13 -0.03
N THR A 131 -9.71 23.55 -1.21
CA THR A 131 -11.04 23.20 -1.75
C THR A 131 -11.36 21.72 -1.59
N THR A 132 -10.32 20.86 -1.55
CA THR A 132 -10.47 19.41 -1.41
C THR A 132 -9.33 18.80 -0.60
N VAL A 133 -9.66 17.88 0.29
CA VAL A 133 -8.74 16.99 1.00
C VAL A 133 -8.97 15.57 0.52
N TYR A 134 -7.96 14.96 -0.10
CA TYR A 134 -7.98 13.56 -0.54
C TYR A 134 -7.29 12.66 0.50
N ALA A 135 -7.85 11.49 0.79
CA ALA A 135 -7.26 10.51 1.70
C ALA A 135 -7.55 9.07 1.27
N GLU A 136 -6.59 8.15 1.43
CA GLU A 136 -6.85 6.73 1.13
C GLU A 136 -7.95 6.18 2.04
N GLU A 137 -8.89 5.43 1.46
CA GLU A 137 -9.97 4.76 2.17
C GLU A 137 -9.46 3.53 2.91
N GLU A 138 -9.41 3.65 4.23
CA GLU A 138 -8.87 2.64 5.11
C GLU A 138 -9.87 1.51 5.39
N VAL A 139 -9.35 0.30 5.57
CA VAL A 139 -10.12 -0.87 6.01
C VAL A 139 -9.91 -1.19 7.49
N GLU A 140 -8.80 -0.75 8.07
CA GLU A 140 -8.49 -0.98 9.49
C GLU A 140 -9.32 -0.08 10.40
N TYR A 141 -9.93 -0.67 11.43
CA TYR A 141 -10.88 -0.01 12.31
C TYR A 141 -10.35 1.30 12.92
N GLY A 142 -9.12 1.30 13.44
CA GLY A 142 -8.53 2.50 14.05
C GLY A 142 -8.31 3.65 13.06
N LEU A 143 -7.90 3.32 11.83
CA LEU A 143 -7.64 4.30 10.78
C LEU A 143 -8.94 4.82 10.16
N ARG A 144 -9.96 3.97 10.05
CA ARG A 144 -11.33 4.37 9.67
C ARG A 144 -11.93 5.35 10.66
N GLN A 145 -11.81 5.09 11.97
CA GLN A 145 -12.32 6.01 12.99
C GLN A 145 -11.58 7.36 12.94
N MET A 146 -10.25 7.36 12.85
CA MET A 146 -9.46 8.58 12.63
C MET A 146 -9.90 9.37 11.38
N THR A 147 -10.11 8.66 10.27
CA THR A 147 -10.54 9.25 8.99
C THR A 147 -11.95 9.85 9.11
N GLY A 148 -12.85 9.19 9.84
CA GLY A 148 -14.19 9.71 10.16
C GLY A 148 -14.15 10.95 11.07
N SER A 149 -13.27 10.96 12.08
CA SER A 149 -13.04 12.13 12.95
C SER A 149 -12.51 13.33 12.15
N VAL A 150 -11.50 13.13 11.30
CA VAL A 150 -10.97 14.18 10.38
C VAL A 150 -12.08 14.72 9.49
N LYS A 151 -12.90 13.85 8.88
CA LYS A 151 -14.04 14.26 8.05
C LYS A 151 -15.01 15.14 8.84
N GLY A 152 -15.44 14.71 10.03
CA GLY A 152 -16.34 15.49 10.89
C GLY A 152 -15.75 16.82 11.33
N THR A 153 -14.43 16.89 11.59
CA THR A 153 -13.73 18.15 11.86
C THR A 153 -13.78 19.11 10.68
N LEU A 154 -13.61 18.62 9.44
CA LEU A 154 -13.67 19.44 8.22
C LEU A 154 -15.09 19.91 7.90
N GLU A 155 -16.09 19.05 8.07
CA GLU A 155 -17.52 19.41 7.90
C GLU A 155 -17.98 20.48 8.91
N ALA A 156 -17.33 20.57 10.07
CA ALA A 156 -17.58 21.62 11.07
C ALA A 156 -16.81 22.94 10.81
N MET A 157 -15.96 23.03 9.79
CA MET A 157 -15.24 24.27 9.46
C MET A 157 -16.09 25.21 8.60
N PRO A 158 -15.97 26.55 8.77
CA PRO A 158 -16.67 27.52 7.91
C PRO A 158 -16.32 27.41 6.42
N SER A 159 -15.13 26.93 6.08
CA SER A 159 -14.69 26.69 4.71
C SER A 159 -15.15 25.35 4.12
N ALA A 160 -15.57 24.40 4.97
CA ALA A 160 -16.09 23.07 4.62
C ALA A 160 -15.45 22.41 3.36
N PRO A 161 -14.12 22.20 3.32
CA PRO A 161 -13.45 21.64 2.15
C PRO A 161 -13.95 20.22 1.88
N ASN A 162 -14.06 19.86 0.59
CA ASN A 162 -14.56 18.54 0.20
C ASN A 162 -13.62 17.43 0.70
N PHE A 163 -14.14 16.43 1.41
CA PHE A 163 -13.35 15.28 1.85
C PHE A 163 -13.58 14.08 0.93
N VAL A 164 -12.58 13.72 0.13
CA VAL A 164 -12.67 12.71 -0.92
C VAL A 164 -11.83 11.49 -0.57
N LEU A 165 -12.51 10.36 -0.37
CA LEU A 165 -11.87 9.06 -0.16
C LEU A 165 -11.52 8.40 -1.51
N TRP A 166 -10.35 7.77 -1.56
CA TRP A 166 -9.85 7.12 -2.78
C TRP A 166 -9.33 5.69 -2.50
N ARG A 167 -9.31 4.83 -3.51
CA ARG A 167 -8.77 3.45 -3.45
C ARG A 167 -7.86 3.16 -4.63
N THR A 168 -6.96 2.19 -4.47
CA THR A 168 -6.18 1.59 -5.57
C THR A 168 -6.90 0.32 -6.07
N PRO A 169 -7.90 0.37 -6.99
CA PRO A 169 -8.63 -0.83 -7.42
C PRO A 169 -7.70 -1.78 -8.17
N PHE A 170 -7.31 -2.91 -7.59
CA PHE A 170 -6.43 -3.87 -8.25
C PHE A 170 -7.23 -4.78 -9.20
N TYR A 171 -8.40 -5.27 -8.76
CA TYR A 171 -9.35 -6.01 -9.59
C TYR A 171 -10.50 -5.12 -10.08
N ASP A 172 -11.03 -5.39 -11.27
CA ASP A 172 -12.29 -4.78 -11.77
C ASP A 172 -13.52 -5.40 -11.07
N VAL A 173 -13.77 -4.96 -9.84
CA VAL A 173 -14.90 -5.44 -9.02
C VAL A 173 -16.14 -4.58 -9.25
N LYS A 174 -17.16 -5.17 -9.89
CA LYS A 174 -18.47 -4.53 -10.13
C LYS A 174 -19.32 -4.39 -8.87
N SER A 175 -19.23 -5.37 -7.96
CA SER A 175 -20.03 -5.45 -6.73
C SER A 175 -19.20 -6.13 -5.63
N LEU A 176 -19.08 -5.47 -4.48
CA LEU A 176 -18.41 -6.04 -3.31
C LEU A 176 -19.20 -7.18 -2.66
N LYS A 177 -20.50 -7.31 -2.94
CA LYS A 177 -21.34 -8.41 -2.41
C LYS A 177 -20.97 -9.76 -3.03
N ASP A 178 -20.45 -9.74 -4.25
CA ASP A 178 -20.21 -10.91 -5.09
C ASP A 178 -18.81 -11.54 -4.82
N ILE A 179 -17.98 -10.89 -3.99
CA ILE A 179 -16.66 -11.38 -3.59
C ILE A 179 -16.80 -12.61 -2.69
N PRO A 180 -16.22 -13.78 -3.03
CA PRO A 180 -16.29 -14.98 -2.19
C PRO A 180 -15.51 -14.84 -0.88
N ASP A 181 -16.02 -15.50 0.16
CA ASP A 181 -15.40 -15.55 1.50
C ASP A 181 -14.22 -16.56 1.57
N SER A 182 -13.91 -17.26 0.47
CA SER A 182 -12.73 -18.11 0.29
C SER A 182 -11.86 -17.63 -0.87
N TYR A 183 -10.55 -17.56 -0.65
CA TYR A 183 -9.58 -17.17 -1.68
C TYR A 183 -9.58 -18.15 -2.87
N ASN A 184 -9.73 -19.45 -2.62
CA ASN A 184 -9.80 -20.49 -3.66
C ASN A 184 -11.04 -20.37 -4.55
N ASP A 185 -12.13 -19.76 -4.06
CA ASP A 185 -13.31 -19.48 -4.89
C ASP A 185 -13.20 -18.11 -5.58
N PHE A 186 -12.51 -17.16 -4.96
CA PHE A 186 -12.20 -15.87 -5.57
C PHE A 186 -11.26 -16.01 -6.78
N THR A 187 -10.22 -16.84 -6.72
CA THR A 187 -9.30 -17.06 -7.86
C THR A 187 -10.00 -17.68 -9.08
N LYS A 188 -11.04 -18.51 -8.87
CA LYS A 188 -11.88 -19.08 -9.94
C LYS A 188 -12.67 -18.02 -10.72
N LEU A 189 -12.90 -16.83 -10.16
CA LEU A 189 -13.59 -15.75 -10.86
C LEU A 189 -12.75 -15.12 -11.97
N GLN A 190 -11.42 -15.31 -11.95
CA GLN A 190 -10.48 -14.79 -12.95
C GLN A 190 -10.70 -13.30 -13.27
N LEU A 191 -10.97 -12.50 -12.22
CA LEU A 191 -11.25 -11.07 -12.38
C LEU A 191 -10.06 -10.36 -13.04
N PRO A 192 -10.28 -9.50 -14.05
CA PRO A 192 -9.20 -8.81 -14.73
C PRO A 192 -8.53 -7.82 -13.77
N ILE A 193 -7.20 -7.86 -13.76
CA ILE A 193 -6.37 -6.99 -12.94
C ILE A 193 -6.07 -5.72 -13.74
N THR A 194 -6.25 -4.57 -13.11
CA THR A 194 -6.04 -3.25 -13.74
C THR A 194 -4.55 -2.96 -13.92
N LEU A 195 -4.21 -2.03 -14.82
CA LEU A 195 -2.83 -1.58 -14.99
C LEU A 195 -2.48 -0.46 -13.98
N PRO A 196 -1.21 -0.32 -13.58
CA PRO A 196 -0.74 0.84 -12.81
C PRO A 196 -1.10 2.16 -13.49
N LEU A 197 -1.61 3.13 -12.72
CA LEU A 197 -1.90 4.45 -13.25
C LEU A 197 -0.62 5.21 -13.64
N PRO A 198 -0.68 6.07 -14.67
CA PRO A 198 0.43 6.94 -15.02
C PRO A 198 0.75 7.91 -13.88
N LEU A 199 2.00 8.37 -13.84
CA LEU A 199 2.46 9.36 -12.87
C LEU A 199 1.73 10.70 -13.06
N ALA A 200 1.27 11.29 -11.97
CA ALA A 200 0.65 12.62 -11.98
C ALA A 200 1.68 13.71 -12.31
N THR A 201 1.29 14.69 -13.14
CA THR A 201 2.08 15.91 -13.35
C THR A 201 1.62 16.93 -12.32
N LEU A 202 2.40 17.10 -11.25
CA LEU A 202 2.05 18.04 -10.18
C LEU A 202 2.50 19.45 -10.58
N THR A 203 1.57 20.40 -10.57
CA THR A 203 1.91 21.83 -10.63
C THR A 203 2.11 22.33 -9.21
N GLY A 204 3.36 22.57 -8.82
CA GLY A 204 3.63 23.49 -7.72
C GLY A 204 3.50 24.92 -8.24
N GLY A 205 2.52 25.65 -7.72
CA GLY A 205 2.75 27.07 -7.51
C GLY A 205 3.84 27.23 -6.46
N GLU A 206 4.65 28.27 -6.56
CA GLU A 206 5.57 28.65 -5.47
C GLU A 206 4.73 29.06 -4.26
N MET A 207 4.49 28.11 -3.35
CA MET A 207 3.77 28.33 -2.10
C MET A 207 4.80 28.45 -0.96
N GLU A 208 4.92 29.64 -0.39
CA GLU A 208 5.68 29.91 0.82
C GLU A 208 4.94 29.35 2.05
N LEU A 209 5.02 28.02 2.23
CA LEU A 209 4.47 27.29 3.38
C LEU A 209 5.59 26.74 4.26
N ASP A 210 5.33 26.58 5.56
CA ASP A 210 6.19 25.74 6.38
C ASP A 210 5.94 24.27 6.04
N TRP A 211 6.84 23.69 5.25
CA TRP A 211 6.80 22.28 4.87
C TRP A 211 7.19 21.33 6.02
N GLY A 212 7.71 21.84 7.14
CA GLY A 212 8.14 21.07 8.31
C GLY A 212 9.43 20.25 8.09
N ALA A 213 10.19 20.01 9.16
CA ALA A 213 11.30 19.05 9.13
C ALA A 213 10.76 17.60 9.11
N ILE A 214 11.51 16.66 8.51
CA ILE A 214 11.28 15.23 8.76
C ILE A 214 11.99 14.91 10.08
N PRO A 215 11.29 14.45 11.14
CA PRO A 215 11.91 14.08 12.41
C PRO A 215 12.91 12.93 12.24
N THR A 216 13.92 12.90 13.10
CA THR A 216 14.83 11.76 13.22
C THR A 216 14.13 10.57 13.89
N PHE A 217 14.76 9.40 13.84
CA PHE A 217 14.27 8.22 14.54
C PHE A 217 14.17 8.46 16.06
N ASP A 218 15.12 9.19 16.65
CA ASP A 218 15.13 9.47 18.08
C ASP A 218 14.02 10.46 18.47
N ASP A 219 13.78 11.51 17.68
CA ASP A 219 12.65 12.44 17.87
C ASP A 219 11.31 11.69 17.89
N LEU A 220 11.13 10.74 16.96
CA LEU A 220 9.92 9.90 16.91
C LEU A 220 9.82 8.94 18.09
N LYS A 221 10.95 8.42 18.59
CA LYS A 221 11.01 7.57 19.77
C LYS A 221 10.68 8.35 21.04
N GLU A 222 11.05 9.63 21.13
CA GLU A 222 10.63 10.53 22.21
C GLU A 222 9.15 10.90 22.07
N PHE A 223 8.67 11.22 20.87
CA PHE A 223 7.25 11.51 20.60
C PHE A 223 6.32 10.35 21.03
N VAL A 224 6.68 9.10 20.71
CA VAL A 224 5.94 7.89 21.13
C VAL A 224 5.96 7.69 22.66
N LYS A 225 7.06 8.05 23.34
CA LYS A 225 7.16 7.98 24.81
C LYS A 225 6.38 9.10 25.51
N ALA A 226 6.38 10.30 24.95
CA ALA A 226 5.74 11.49 25.53
C ALA A 226 4.21 11.41 25.46
N ASN A 227 3.69 10.82 24.38
CA ASN A 227 2.28 10.46 24.25
C ASN A 227 2.14 8.93 24.25
N PRO A 228 2.28 8.26 25.42
CA PRO A 228 1.88 6.87 25.50
C PRO A 228 0.38 6.87 25.21
N CYS A 229 -0.02 6.27 24.09
CA CYS A 229 -1.41 5.93 23.87
C CYS A 229 -1.93 5.31 25.17
N LYS A 230 -3.05 5.81 25.69
CA LYS A 230 -3.94 4.95 26.48
C LYS A 230 -4.41 3.84 25.54
N VAL A 231 -3.56 2.82 25.38
CA VAL A 231 -3.93 1.54 24.81
C VAL A 231 -5.07 1.08 25.68
N GLU A 232 -6.27 1.12 25.11
CA GLU A 232 -7.55 0.79 25.74
C GLU A 232 -7.33 -0.41 26.66
N GLU A 233 -7.44 -0.21 27.99
CA GLU A 233 -6.72 -0.97 29.03
C GLU A 233 -6.95 -2.51 28.95
N SER A 234 -8.06 -2.89 28.32
CA SER A 234 -8.34 -4.19 27.71
C SER A 234 -7.13 -4.93 27.12
N TRP A 235 -6.28 -4.27 26.31
CA TRP A 235 -5.28 -4.99 25.48
C TRP A 235 -3.89 -5.13 26.10
N ALA A 236 -3.46 -4.19 26.95
CA ALA A 236 -2.20 -4.33 27.70
C ALA A 236 -2.33 -5.54 28.66
N SER A 237 -3.40 -5.55 29.47
CA SER A 237 -3.74 -6.65 30.37
C SER A 237 -3.87 -7.99 29.66
N THR A 238 -4.51 -8.03 28.47
CA THR A 238 -4.62 -9.28 27.68
C THR A 238 -3.27 -9.81 27.19
N LYS A 239 -2.33 -8.92 26.83
CA LYS A 239 -1.00 -9.29 26.34
C LYS A 239 -0.11 -9.79 27.48
N GLU A 240 -0.20 -9.18 28.66
CA GLU A 240 0.48 -9.63 29.88
C GLU A 240 -0.09 -10.97 30.36
N MET A 241 -1.42 -11.11 30.45
CA MET A 241 -2.09 -12.35 30.84
C MET A 241 -1.76 -13.51 29.89
N LEU A 242 -1.72 -13.28 28.57
CA LEU A 242 -1.25 -14.30 27.61
C LEU A 242 0.21 -14.70 27.86
N THR A 243 1.07 -13.74 28.18
CA THR A 243 2.50 -14.01 28.43
C THR A 243 2.70 -14.80 29.72
N GLU A 244 2.03 -14.43 30.83
CA GLU A 244 2.04 -15.21 32.07
C GLU A 244 1.43 -16.60 31.88
N THR A 245 0.31 -16.72 31.15
CA THR A 245 -0.35 -18.01 30.91
C THR A 245 0.55 -18.95 30.09
N ILE A 246 1.25 -18.43 29.07
CA ILE A 246 2.24 -19.20 28.29
C ILE A 246 3.43 -19.59 29.17
N LEU A 247 3.97 -18.67 29.97
CA LEU A 247 5.09 -18.92 30.88
C LEU A 247 4.75 -20.02 31.92
N MET A 248 3.57 -19.95 32.52
CA MET A 248 3.08 -20.97 33.47
C MET A 248 2.82 -22.31 32.79
N LYS A 249 2.34 -22.32 31.54
CA LYS A 249 2.08 -23.53 30.73
C LYS A 249 3.38 -24.20 30.23
N GLU A 250 4.49 -23.47 30.18
CA GLU A 250 5.85 -24.02 29.99
C GLU A 250 6.43 -24.58 31.30
N ILE A 251 6.31 -23.84 32.42
CA ILE A 251 6.84 -24.23 33.73
C ILE A 251 6.13 -25.47 34.30
N LEU A 252 4.84 -25.66 34.02
CA LEU A 252 4.02 -26.76 34.56
C LEU A 252 4.03 -28.06 33.75
N LYS A 253 5.01 -28.29 32.86
CA LYS A 253 5.21 -29.59 32.20
C LYS A 253 6.21 -30.46 32.98
N PRO A 254 5.78 -31.53 33.69
CA PRO A 254 6.70 -32.44 34.35
C PRO A 254 7.26 -33.49 33.36
N GLY A 255 8.58 -33.52 33.18
CA GLY A 255 9.29 -34.67 32.62
C GLY A 255 9.94 -34.45 31.25
N GLY A 256 11.23 -34.11 31.26
CA GLY A 256 12.08 -34.07 30.07
C GLY A 256 13.40 -33.35 30.39
N ARG A 257 14.54 -34.06 30.36
CA ARG A 257 15.82 -33.51 30.87
C ARG A 257 16.38 -32.41 29.96
N ASN A 258 16.88 -31.35 30.58
CA ASN A 258 17.74 -30.35 29.93
C ASN A 258 18.99 -31.01 29.32
N ILE A 259 19.39 -30.53 28.14
CA ILE A 259 20.70 -29.91 27.81
C ILE A 259 20.69 -29.60 26.31
N ILE A 260 20.57 -28.32 25.94
CA ILE A 260 21.11 -27.81 24.67
C ILE A 260 21.78 -26.45 24.96
N ASN A 261 23.08 -26.49 25.27
CA ASN A 261 23.94 -25.34 25.06
C ASN A 261 24.13 -25.18 23.55
N SER A 262 23.38 -24.29 22.91
CA SER A 262 23.68 -23.82 21.55
C SER A 262 24.37 -22.46 21.62
N SER A 263 25.70 -22.51 21.72
CA SER A 263 26.54 -21.34 21.51
C SER A 263 26.34 -20.82 20.08
N PHE A 264 25.55 -19.76 19.93
CA PHE A 264 25.43 -19.05 18.66
C PHE A 264 26.80 -18.48 18.29
N ARG A 265 27.49 -19.14 17.37
CA ARG A 265 28.78 -18.68 16.84
C ARG A 265 28.57 -17.31 16.18
N HIS A 266 29.13 -16.27 16.80
CA HIS A 266 29.23 -14.94 16.19
C HIS A 266 30.10 -15.01 14.94
N VAL A 267 29.48 -15.11 13.76
CA VAL A 267 30.14 -14.78 12.49
C VAL A 267 30.02 -13.27 12.32
N GLN A 268 31.06 -12.56 12.76
CA GLN A 268 31.13 -11.11 12.76
C GLN A 268 31.49 -10.58 11.36
N VAL A 269 30.53 -10.61 10.43
CA VAL A 269 30.71 -10.00 9.11
C VAL A 269 30.67 -8.48 9.26
N GLN A 270 31.82 -7.83 9.06
CA GLN A 270 31.90 -6.39 8.88
C GLN A 270 31.37 -6.02 7.48
N SER A 271 30.06 -5.84 7.35
CA SER A 271 29.49 -5.24 6.14
C SER A 271 29.95 -3.78 6.03
N LYS A 272 30.52 -3.42 4.88
CA LYS A 272 30.93 -2.04 4.58
C LYS A 272 29.68 -1.16 4.42
N ARG A 273 29.80 0.10 4.82
CA ARG A 273 28.78 1.14 4.65
C ARG A 273 28.46 1.30 3.15
N HIS A 274 27.27 0.86 2.74
CA HIS A 274 26.74 1.08 1.40
C HIS A 274 25.50 1.96 1.50
N GLU A 275 25.53 3.12 0.84
CA GLU A 275 24.52 4.18 0.95
C GLU A 275 23.16 3.79 0.34
N ASN A 276 23.10 2.66 -0.40
CA ASN A 276 21.94 2.20 -1.16
C ASN A 276 21.27 0.91 -0.63
N SER A 277 21.56 0.50 0.62
CA SER A 277 21.06 -0.77 1.22
C SER A 277 19.53 -0.80 1.36
N VAL A 278 18.78 -1.43 0.45
CA VAL A 278 17.29 -1.43 0.42
C VAL A 278 16.65 -1.93 1.72
N PHE A 279 17.24 -2.93 2.37
CA PHE A 279 16.61 -3.58 3.53
C PHE A 279 17.24 -3.18 4.86
N VAL A 280 16.44 -3.14 5.93
CA VAL A 280 16.89 -2.78 7.27
C VAL A 280 18.01 -3.73 7.75
N THR A 281 19.10 -3.18 8.28
CA THR A 281 20.20 -3.95 8.87
C THR A 281 20.03 -4.08 10.39
N LYS A 282 20.56 -5.14 11.02
CA LYS A 282 20.49 -5.33 12.48
C LYS A 282 21.26 -4.26 13.30
N LYS A 283 21.92 -3.30 12.64
CA LYS A 283 22.69 -2.20 13.25
C LYS A 283 22.09 -0.80 12.98
N GLY A 284 20.86 -0.70 12.46
CA GLY A 284 20.06 0.54 12.48
C GLY A 284 20.61 1.76 11.73
N HIS A 285 21.58 1.60 10.82
CA HIS A 285 22.34 2.72 10.24
C HIS A 285 22.47 2.71 8.71
N SER A 286 21.58 2.02 7.99
CA SER A 286 21.38 2.19 6.54
C SER A 286 20.13 1.46 6.07
N VAL A 287 19.18 2.19 5.48
CA VAL A 287 18.03 1.67 4.71
C VAL A 287 17.72 2.62 3.56
N GLY A 288 17.93 2.21 2.31
CA GLY A 288 17.50 2.94 1.12
C GLY A 288 15.99 2.76 0.91
N GLY A 289 15.18 3.36 1.78
CA GLY A 289 13.72 3.20 1.83
C GLY A 289 12.92 3.77 0.64
N GLY A 290 13.57 4.01 -0.49
CA GLY A 290 12.97 4.67 -1.65
C GLY A 290 12.37 3.75 -2.70
N THR A 291 11.29 4.17 -3.35
CA THR A 291 10.52 3.33 -4.31
C THR A 291 11.40 2.77 -5.42
N SER A 292 12.34 3.57 -5.96
CA SER A 292 13.30 3.13 -6.98
C SER A 292 14.23 2.01 -6.49
N ASN A 293 14.69 2.09 -5.24
CA ASN A 293 15.55 1.08 -4.62
C ASN A 293 14.77 -0.21 -4.33
N VAL A 294 13.56 -0.13 -3.78
CA VAL A 294 12.72 -1.30 -3.53
C VAL A 294 12.32 -1.99 -4.84
N LEU A 295 12.04 -1.25 -5.92
CA LEU A 295 11.78 -1.83 -7.25
C LEU A 295 12.98 -2.58 -7.83
N LYS A 296 14.22 -2.10 -7.62
CA LYS A 296 15.43 -2.81 -8.07
C LYS A 296 15.68 -4.07 -7.25
N ALA A 297 15.46 -4.03 -5.93
CA ALA A 297 15.48 -5.25 -5.11
C ALA A 297 14.39 -6.25 -5.50
N LEU A 298 13.20 -5.78 -5.89
CA LEU A 298 12.13 -6.64 -6.41
C LEU A 298 12.56 -7.31 -7.73
N ALA A 299 13.14 -6.56 -8.67
CA ALA A 299 13.67 -7.14 -9.91
C ALA A 299 14.75 -8.21 -9.64
N ALA A 300 15.68 -7.93 -8.72
CA ALA A 300 16.70 -8.89 -8.29
C ALA A 300 16.11 -10.11 -7.56
N TYR A 301 15.00 -9.97 -6.84
CA TYR A 301 14.27 -11.07 -6.21
C TYR A 301 13.53 -11.96 -7.24
N LEU A 302 12.87 -11.35 -8.24
CA LEU A 302 12.22 -12.09 -9.32
C LEU A 302 13.26 -12.92 -10.10
N ARG A 303 14.41 -12.32 -10.41
CA ARG A 303 15.58 -12.95 -11.07
C ARG A 303 16.44 -13.84 -10.17
N TYR A 304 16.11 -13.98 -8.88
CA TYR A 304 17.02 -14.58 -7.89
C TYR A 304 17.50 -16.00 -8.26
N LEU A 305 16.61 -16.83 -8.81
CA LEU A 305 16.90 -18.21 -9.22
C LEU A 305 17.60 -18.33 -10.59
N GLU A 306 17.78 -17.24 -11.34
CA GLU A 306 18.51 -17.25 -12.62
C GLU A 306 20.03 -17.28 -12.42
N GLY A 307 20.53 -16.66 -11.34
CA GLY A 307 21.96 -16.58 -11.02
C GLY A 307 22.82 -15.76 -11.99
N THR A 308 22.18 -15.12 -12.99
CA THR A 308 22.74 -14.36 -14.11
C THR A 308 23.25 -12.97 -13.70
N GLU A 309 22.44 -12.21 -12.96
CA GLU A 309 22.78 -10.87 -12.47
C GLU A 309 23.16 -10.92 -10.98
N ARG A 310 24.35 -10.43 -10.64
CA ARG A 310 24.90 -10.39 -9.25
C ARG A 310 25.24 -8.96 -8.83
N ASP A 311 24.30 -8.06 -9.07
CA ASP A 311 24.41 -6.65 -8.73
C ASP A 311 24.33 -6.41 -7.21
N HIS A 312 24.28 -5.15 -6.79
CA HIS A 312 24.16 -4.79 -5.37
C HIS A 312 22.87 -5.33 -4.75
N TYR A 313 21.76 -5.21 -5.49
CA TYR A 313 20.42 -5.57 -5.03
C TYR A 313 20.26 -7.08 -4.90
N TRP A 314 20.82 -7.87 -5.82
CA TRP A 314 20.88 -9.33 -5.71
C TRP A 314 21.66 -9.78 -4.47
N LYS A 315 22.80 -9.15 -4.16
CA LYS A 315 23.58 -9.48 -2.96
C LYS A 315 22.79 -9.24 -1.68
N GLU A 316 22.08 -8.11 -1.59
CA GLU A 316 21.22 -7.80 -0.45
C GLU A 316 20.06 -8.79 -0.24
N VAL A 317 19.44 -9.23 -1.34
CA VAL A 317 18.41 -10.27 -1.33
C VAL A 317 19.02 -11.61 -0.91
N HIS A 318 20.15 -11.98 -1.49
CA HIS A 318 20.87 -13.24 -1.21
C HIS A 318 21.31 -13.35 0.27
N GLU A 319 21.84 -12.28 0.86
CA GLU A 319 22.22 -12.24 2.28
C GLU A 319 21.02 -12.44 3.23
N ARG A 320 19.80 -12.11 2.78
CA ARG A 320 18.58 -12.21 3.59
C ARG A 320 17.73 -13.43 3.29
N MET A 321 17.85 -14.02 2.10
CA MET A 321 17.07 -15.18 1.66
C MET A 321 17.05 -16.33 2.68
N PRO A 322 18.18 -16.75 3.31
CA PRO A 322 18.19 -17.83 4.31
C PRO A 322 17.38 -17.54 5.58
N TYR A 323 17.11 -16.28 5.88
CA TYR A 323 16.31 -15.85 7.04
C TYR A 323 14.88 -15.48 6.67
N ALA A 324 14.64 -15.18 5.39
CA ALA A 324 13.34 -14.80 4.85
C ALA A 324 12.51 -16.04 4.47
N GLU A 325 13.15 -17.06 3.89
CA GLU A 325 12.53 -18.32 3.48
C GLU A 325 12.37 -19.30 4.65
N SER A 326 11.58 -18.89 5.66
CA SER A 326 11.22 -19.73 6.82
C SER A 326 10.32 -20.93 6.49
N ARG A 327 9.66 -20.87 5.32
CA ARG A 327 8.88 -21.90 4.65
C ARG A 327 8.81 -21.50 3.17
N ASP A 328 8.46 -22.45 2.31
CA ASP A 328 8.29 -22.22 0.87
C ASP A 328 7.39 -21.00 0.60
N GLY A 329 7.92 -20.04 -0.15
CA GLY A 329 7.28 -18.78 -0.51
C GLY A 329 7.22 -17.67 0.55
N ALA A 330 7.76 -17.86 1.77
CA ALA A 330 7.70 -16.84 2.81
C ALA A 330 8.66 -15.65 2.60
N SER A 331 9.68 -15.80 1.74
CA SER A 331 10.67 -14.75 1.48
C SER A 331 10.04 -13.45 0.96
N PHE A 332 9.09 -13.52 0.03
CA PHE A 332 8.50 -12.33 -0.57
C PHE A 332 7.90 -11.40 0.50
N THR A 333 6.96 -11.91 1.30
CA THR A 333 6.32 -11.11 2.36
C THR A 333 7.29 -10.69 3.45
N THR A 334 8.32 -11.48 3.74
CA THR A 334 9.34 -11.14 4.75
C THR A 334 10.26 -10.01 4.29
N LEU A 335 10.59 -9.95 2.98
CA LEU A 335 11.44 -8.92 2.39
C LEU A 335 10.67 -7.66 2.02
N PHE A 336 9.55 -7.78 1.30
CA PHE A 336 8.82 -6.67 0.70
C PHE A 336 7.54 -6.28 1.45
N GLY A 337 7.06 -7.11 2.38
CA GLY A 337 5.88 -6.81 3.21
C GLY A 337 5.94 -5.47 3.95
N PRO A 338 7.08 -5.06 4.54
CA PRO A 338 7.22 -3.73 5.13
C PRO A 338 6.99 -2.59 4.12
N ALA A 339 7.59 -2.66 2.93
CA ALA A 339 7.44 -1.65 1.88
C ALA A 339 6.01 -1.60 1.31
N LEU A 340 5.35 -2.76 1.16
CA LEU A 340 3.92 -2.85 0.83
C LEU A 340 3.04 -2.27 1.94
N SER A 341 3.39 -2.48 3.21
CA SER A 341 2.58 -2.00 4.35
C SER A 341 2.64 -0.49 4.56
N LEU A 342 3.74 0.15 4.13
CA LEU A 342 3.92 1.60 4.07
C LEU A 342 3.45 2.21 2.73
N GLY A 343 3.09 1.39 1.74
CA GLY A 343 2.66 1.84 0.42
C GLY A 343 3.74 2.38 -0.50
N ILE A 344 5.02 2.17 -0.16
CA ILE A 344 6.20 2.51 -0.98
C ILE A 344 6.11 1.82 -2.36
N LEU A 345 5.49 0.64 -2.38
CA LEU A 345 5.08 -0.07 -3.59
C LEU A 345 3.56 -0.26 -3.61
N SER A 346 2.92 0.05 -4.74
CA SER A 346 1.56 -0.45 -4.99
C SER A 346 1.59 -1.96 -5.24
N ARG A 347 0.63 -2.70 -4.64
CA ARG A 347 0.38 -4.11 -4.95
C ARG A 347 0.24 -4.35 -6.46
N ARG A 348 -0.45 -3.44 -7.16
CA ARG A 348 -0.68 -3.49 -8.61
C ARG A 348 0.61 -3.26 -9.40
N ARG A 349 1.51 -2.38 -8.91
CA ARG A 349 2.84 -2.15 -9.49
C ARG A 349 3.72 -3.39 -9.36
N VAL A 350 3.70 -4.07 -8.21
CA VAL A 350 4.41 -5.34 -7.99
C VAL A 350 3.91 -6.43 -8.95
N HIS A 351 2.59 -6.61 -9.02
CA HIS A 351 1.97 -7.57 -9.95
C HIS A 351 2.35 -7.29 -11.41
N PHE A 352 2.36 -6.02 -11.81
CA PHE A 352 2.75 -5.60 -13.15
C PHE A 352 4.22 -5.95 -13.47
N GLU A 353 5.17 -5.63 -12.57
CA GLU A 353 6.58 -5.96 -12.81
C GLU A 353 6.84 -7.48 -12.79
N ALA A 354 6.13 -8.24 -11.95
CA ALA A 354 6.19 -9.70 -11.96
C ALA A 354 5.72 -10.30 -13.30
N LEU A 355 4.56 -9.88 -13.83
CA LEU A 355 4.08 -10.34 -15.14
C LEU A 355 4.90 -9.79 -16.32
N LYS A 356 5.54 -8.64 -16.18
CA LYS A 356 6.46 -8.09 -17.18
C LYS A 356 7.72 -8.95 -17.28
N TYR A 357 8.33 -9.30 -16.14
CA TYR A 357 9.48 -10.21 -16.08
C TYR A 357 9.16 -11.57 -16.73
N GLU A 358 8.00 -12.16 -16.45
CA GLU A 358 7.64 -13.45 -17.08
C GLU A 358 7.49 -13.33 -18.60
N LYS A 359 6.90 -12.25 -19.11
CA LYS A 359 6.84 -12.01 -20.55
C LYS A 359 8.21 -11.78 -21.16
N GLU A 360 9.12 -11.09 -20.47
CA GLU A 360 10.50 -10.91 -20.95
C GLU A 360 11.24 -12.26 -21.07
N ARG A 361 10.93 -13.22 -20.19
CA ARG A 361 11.51 -14.56 -20.18
C ARG A 361 10.86 -15.52 -21.19
N ASP A 362 9.53 -15.57 -21.25
CA ASP A 362 8.75 -16.46 -22.13
C ASP A 362 8.52 -15.85 -23.54
N SER A 363 9.48 -15.08 -24.06
CA SER A 363 9.45 -14.49 -25.42
C SER A 363 8.18 -13.67 -25.75
N GLY A 364 7.60 -13.01 -24.75
CA GLY A 364 6.42 -12.15 -24.82
C GLY A 364 5.12 -12.79 -24.32
N PHE A 365 5.12 -14.09 -24.02
CA PHE A 365 3.93 -14.84 -23.62
C PHE A 365 3.84 -15.00 -22.09
N LEU A 366 2.70 -15.47 -21.61
CA LEU A 366 2.56 -16.03 -20.26
C LEU A 366 2.30 -17.52 -20.42
N SER A 367 3.18 -18.36 -19.88
CA SER A 367 3.04 -19.82 -19.94
C SER A 367 1.69 -20.30 -19.40
N SER A 368 1.03 -21.18 -20.17
CA SER A 368 -0.20 -21.86 -19.73
C SER A 368 0.04 -22.92 -18.65
N PHE A 369 1.30 -23.23 -18.35
CA PHE A 369 1.71 -24.22 -17.34
C PHE A 369 2.05 -23.58 -15.98
N GLY A 370 1.88 -22.27 -15.84
CA GLY A 370 2.19 -21.51 -14.62
C GLY A 370 3.45 -20.66 -14.74
N TYR A 371 3.86 -20.07 -13.62
CA TYR A 371 5.01 -19.16 -13.53
C TYR A 371 6.35 -19.88 -13.70
N SER A 372 7.34 -19.21 -14.28
CA SER A 372 8.65 -19.79 -14.62
C SER A 372 9.57 -19.99 -13.40
N SER A 373 9.25 -19.32 -12.29
CA SER A 373 10.04 -19.31 -11.06
C SER A 373 9.13 -19.23 -9.83
N ALA A 374 9.51 -19.94 -8.77
CA ALA A 374 8.84 -19.87 -7.47
C ALA A 374 8.78 -18.43 -6.93
N THR A 375 9.82 -17.61 -7.13
CA THR A 375 9.87 -16.20 -6.71
C THR A 375 8.79 -15.34 -7.37
N VAL A 376 8.40 -15.66 -8.61
CA VAL A 376 7.29 -14.96 -9.29
C VAL A 376 5.95 -15.46 -8.77
N ALA A 377 5.77 -16.77 -8.69
CA ALA A 377 4.53 -17.38 -8.20
C ALA A 377 4.15 -16.83 -6.81
N THR A 378 5.13 -16.77 -5.90
CA THR A 378 4.94 -16.30 -4.53
C THR A 378 4.74 -14.78 -4.46
N THR A 379 5.42 -14.01 -5.32
CA THR A 379 5.18 -12.56 -5.48
C THR A 379 3.74 -12.29 -5.90
N VAL A 380 3.27 -12.96 -6.96
CA VAL A 380 1.92 -12.75 -7.52
C VAL A 380 0.85 -13.20 -6.54
N ASP A 381 0.97 -14.42 -5.98
CA ASP A 381 -0.02 -14.94 -5.03
C ASP A 381 -0.09 -14.08 -3.75
N SER A 382 1.05 -13.59 -3.25
CA SER A 382 1.08 -12.70 -2.09
C SER A 382 0.31 -11.39 -2.33
N VAL A 383 0.53 -10.71 -3.46
CA VAL A 383 -0.18 -9.44 -3.72
C VAL A 383 -1.66 -9.64 -4.07
N CYS A 384 -2.00 -10.72 -4.77
CA CYS A 384 -3.38 -11.12 -5.08
C CYS A 384 -4.18 -11.47 -3.81
N SER A 385 -3.60 -12.27 -2.91
CA SER A 385 -4.23 -12.62 -1.63
C SER A 385 -4.35 -11.41 -0.69
N MET A 386 -3.32 -10.55 -0.61
CA MET A 386 -3.40 -9.29 0.15
C MET A 386 -4.53 -8.38 -0.34
N GLU A 387 -4.77 -8.30 -1.64
CA GLU A 387 -5.90 -7.54 -2.19
C GLU A 387 -7.25 -8.22 -1.89
N TRP A 388 -7.35 -9.54 -2.04
CA TRP A 388 -8.56 -10.27 -1.67
C TRP A 388 -8.96 -10.02 -0.20
N TYR A 389 -7.99 -10.03 0.73
CA TYR A 389 -8.23 -9.66 2.13
C TYR A 389 -8.78 -8.22 2.27
N SER A 390 -8.29 -7.26 1.48
CA SER A 390 -8.84 -5.89 1.44
C SER A 390 -10.28 -5.85 0.88
N LEU A 391 -10.60 -6.65 -0.15
CA LEU A 391 -11.95 -6.72 -0.71
C LEU A 391 -12.96 -7.37 0.25
N VAL A 392 -12.58 -8.47 0.92
CA VAL A 392 -13.39 -9.10 1.98
C VAL A 392 -13.58 -8.15 3.15
N ALA A 393 -12.52 -7.41 3.53
CA ALA A 393 -12.59 -6.39 4.55
C ALA A 393 -13.62 -5.29 4.20
N LEU A 394 -13.62 -4.79 2.95
CA LEU A 394 -14.61 -3.82 2.46
C LEU A 394 -16.03 -4.40 2.39
N LYS A 395 -16.19 -5.64 1.88
CA LYS A 395 -17.48 -6.37 1.84
C LYS A 395 -18.14 -6.44 3.22
N SER A 396 -17.35 -6.74 4.26
CA SER A 396 -17.86 -6.84 5.63
C SER A 396 -18.42 -5.53 6.20
N GLN A 397 -18.04 -4.38 5.65
CA GLN A 397 -18.51 -3.06 6.08
C GLN A 397 -19.87 -2.67 5.49
N ILE A 398 -20.31 -3.37 4.42
CA ILE A 398 -21.58 -3.12 3.73
C ILE A 398 -22.71 -4.00 4.33
N ASN A 399 -22.37 -5.16 4.90
CA ASN A 399 -23.32 -6.07 5.53
C ASN A 399 -23.43 -5.81 7.05
N ASP A 400 -24.19 -4.78 7.41
CA ASP A 400 -24.49 -4.43 8.82
C ASP A 400 -25.56 -5.38 9.45
N ASP A 401 -26.18 -6.25 8.65
CA ASP A 401 -27.18 -7.26 9.05
C ASP A 401 -26.58 -8.45 9.85
N ARG A 402 -25.41 -8.24 10.47
CA ARG A 402 -24.71 -9.23 11.29
C ARG A 402 -24.88 -8.85 12.76
N ARG A 403 -25.31 -9.81 13.60
CA ARG A 403 -25.53 -9.63 15.06
C ARG A 403 -24.31 -9.13 15.85
N TYR A 404 -23.13 -9.04 15.24
CA TYR A 404 -21.85 -8.74 15.86
C TYR A 404 -21.07 -7.74 15.01
N HIS A 405 -20.63 -6.64 15.62
CA HIS A 405 -19.76 -5.68 14.94
C HIS A 405 -18.41 -6.32 14.58
N ILE A 406 -18.04 -6.20 13.31
CA ILE A 406 -16.76 -6.66 12.78
C ILE A 406 -15.74 -5.53 12.89
N ARG A 407 -14.61 -5.79 13.54
CA ARG A 407 -13.44 -4.90 13.53
C ARG A 407 -12.31 -5.57 12.77
N ILE A 408 -11.57 -4.79 12.00
CA ILE A 408 -10.47 -5.28 11.16
C ILE A 408 -9.18 -4.60 11.60
N TRP A 409 -8.12 -5.39 11.75
CA TRP A 409 -6.84 -4.97 12.31
C TRP A 409 -5.68 -5.49 11.49
N ARG A 410 -4.58 -4.74 11.37
CA ARG A 410 -3.38 -5.22 10.69
C ARG A 410 -2.43 -5.89 11.70
N TRP A 411 -2.01 -7.13 11.42
CA TRP A 411 -1.04 -7.88 12.23
C TRP A 411 -0.01 -8.54 11.33
N LYS A 412 1.28 -8.26 11.57
CA LYS A 412 2.40 -8.72 10.74
C LYS A 412 2.19 -8.52 9.22
N GLY A 413 1.53 -7.44 8.83
CA GLY A 413 1.22 -7.11 7.42
C GLY A 413 -0.08 -7.67 6.86
N TYR A 414 -0.76 -8.58 7.57
CA TYR A 414 -2.04 -9.17 7.16
C TYR A 414 -3.23 -8.49 7.85
N LEU A 415 -4.40 -8.48 7.20
CA LEU A 415 -5.65 -8.02 7.79
C LEU A 415 -6.35 -9.18 8.52
N ILE A 416 -6.67 -8.98 9.79
CA ILE A 416 -7.38 -9.96 10.64
C ILE A 416 -8.77 -9.41 10.97
N GLN A 417 -9.78 -10.26 10.78
CA GLN A 417 -11.16 -9.99 11.17
C GLN A 417 -11.40 -10.42 12.64
N VAL A 418 -11.98 -9.55 13.44
CA VAL A 418 -12.32 -9.80 14.86
C VAL A 418 -13.81 -9.53 15.07
N PHE A 419 -14.54 -10.52 15.59
CA PHE A 419 -15.96 -10.39 15.95
C PHE A 419 -16.11 -9.86 17.38
N CYS A 420 -16.81 -8.74 17.55
CA CYS A 420 -17.00 -8.11 18.85
C CYS A 420 -18.18 -8.72 19.63
N SER A 421 -18.05 -9.99 20.03
CA SER A 421 -18.97 -10.69 20.94
C SER A 421 -18.30 -11.88 21.60
N LYS A 422 -18.09 -11.85 22.93
CA LYS A 422 -17.52 -12.93 23.76
C LYS A 422 -16.43 -13.77 23.05
N LEU A 423 -15.31 -13.13 22.67
CA LEU A 423 -14.01 -13.75 22.38
C LEU A 423 -14.06 -15.16 21.72
N ILE A 424 -14.78 -15.29 20.60
CA ILE A 424 -14.70 -16.48 19.74
C ILE A 424 -13.55 -16.28 18.76
N PHE A 425 -12.50 -17.10 18.90
CA PHE A 425 -11.41 -17.17 17.95
C PHE A 425 -11.94 -17.53 16.55
N CYS A 426 -11.56 -16.75 15.54
CA CYS A 426 -11.76 -17.16 14.15
C CYS A 426 -10.84 -18.34 13.84
N SER A 427 -11.42 -19.54 13.76
CA SER A 427 -10.76 -20.71 13.20
C SER A 427 -10.51 -20.50 11.71
N PHE A 428 -9.26 -20.20 11.35
CA PHE A 428 -8.78 -20.34 9.97
C PHE A 428 -8.71 -21.84 9.65
N LYS A 429 -9.68 -22.36 8.90
CA LYS A 429 -9.76 -23.80 8.59
C LYS A 429 -8.74 -24.30 7.57
N ASP A 430 -8.11 -23.40 6.81
CA ASP A 430 -7.20 -23.76 5.71
C ASP A 430 -5.70 -23.59 6.05
N PHE A 431 -5.36 -23.27 7.31
CA PHE A 431 -3.98 -23.25 7.81
C PHE A 431 -3.87 -24.08 9.10
N PRO A 432 -3.33 -25.32 9.07
CA PRO A 432 -3.39 -26.27 10.20
C PRO A 432 -2.40 -25.96 11.36
N TRP A 433 -2.00 -24.70 11.54
CA TRP A 433 -0.96 -24.29 12.50
C TRP A 433 -1.32 -23.06 13.33
N LEU A 434 -2.61 -22.88 13.67
CA LEU A 434 -3.01 -22.05 14.80
C LEU A 434 -3.09 -22.91 16.08
N VAL A 435 -1.91 -23.21 16.65
CA VAL A 435 -1.80 -23.59 18.07
C VAL A 435 -1.33 -22.35 18.82
N ILE A 436 -2.16 -21.89 19.76
CA ILE A 436 -1.89 -20.82 20.73
C ILE A 436 -2.08 -21.44 22.13
#